data_AF-A0A8C6ZEC7-F1
#
_entry.id   AF-A0A8C6ZEC7-F1
#
_cell.length_a   1.000
_cell.length_b   1.000
_cell.length_c   1.000
_cell.angle_alpha   90.00
_cell.angle_beta   90.00
_cell.angle_gamma   90.00
#
_symmetry.space_group_name_H-M   'P 1'
#
loop_
_entity.id
_entity.type
_entity.pdbx_description
1 polymer ?
#
loop_
_entity_poly.entity_id
_entity_poly.type
_entity_poly.pdbx_seq_one_letter_code
_entity_poly.pdbx_strand_id
1 'polypeptide(L)'
;MSLKSERRGIHVDQSELLCKKGCGYYGNPAWQGFCSKCWREEYHKARQKQIQEDWELAERLQREEEEAYASSQSTQGAQSLTFSKFEEKKTNEKTRKVTTVKKFFTASSRAGAKKVPPEKVEKAMDQIERYIMTRQYKYVFCPETTDDEKKDLAVQKRIRALHWVTPQMLCVPVNEEIPEVSDMVVKAITDIIEMDSKRVPREKLACITKCSKHIFNAIKITKNEPASADDFLPTLIYIVLKGNPPRLQSNIQYITRFCNPSRLMTGEDGYYFTNLCCAVAFIEKLDAQSLNLSQEDFDRYMSGQTSPKKQESESWSPDTCLGVKQMYKNLDLLSQLNERQERIVSEAKKLEKDLIDWTDGITKEVQDIVEKYPLEIKPKSQALAAIDSENVENDKLPPPLQPQVYAG
;
A
#
# COMPACT_ATOMS: atom_id res chain seq x y z
N MET A 1 -75.88 -51.88 -10.70
CA MET A 1 -74.56 -52.01 -11.36
C MET A 1 -73.49 -51.55 -10.39
N SER A 2 -72.71 -52.49 -9.83
CA SER A 2 -71.67 -52.20 -8.83
C SER A 2 -70.32 -52.17 -9.55
N LEU A 3 -69.68 -51.00 -9.61
CA LEU A 3 -68.35 -50.82 -10.20
C LEU A 3 -67.30 -51.30 -9.20
N LYS A 4 -66.69 -52.45 -9.47
CA LYS A 4 -65.50 -52.93 -8.76
C LYS A 4 -64.31 -52.03 -9.12
N SER A 5 -63.68 -51.39 -8.14
CA SER A 5 -62.37 -50.75 -8.36
C SER A 5 -61.28 -51.82 -8.30
N GLU A 6 -60.68 -52.17 -9.44
CA GLU A 6 -59.43 -52.92 -9.48
C GLU A 6 -58.29 -52.02 -9.01
N ARG A 7 -57.75 -52.29 -7.80
CA ARG A 7 -56.48 -51.71 -7.36
C ARG A 7 -55.36 -52.39 -8.14
N ARG A 8 -54.79 -51.69 -9.13
CA ARG A 8 -53.53 -52.10 -9.76
C ARG A 8 -52.41 -51.97 -8.72
N GLY A 9 -51.94 -53.10 -8.18
CA GLY A 9 -50.76 -53.13 -7.34
C GLY A 9 -49.53 -52.79 -8.18
N ILE A 10 -48.72 -51.82 -7.75
CA ILE A 10 -47.40 -51.57 -8.33
C ILE A 10 -46.49 -52.70 -7.81
N HIS A 11 -46.16 -53.65 -8.68
CA HIS A 11 -45.15 -54.65 -8.40
C HIS A 11 -43.77 -54.02 -8.66
N VAL A 12 -43.03 -53.68 -7.60
CA VAL A 12 -41.64 -53.23 -7.69
C VAL A 12 -40.78 -54.39 -7.17
N ASP A 13 -39.91 -54.92 -8.04
CA ASP A 13 -38.99 -55.99 -7.67
C ASP A 13 -37.98 -55.46 -6.62
N GLN A 14 -37.72 -56.24 -5.58
CA GLN A 14 -36.84 -55.81 -4.49
C GLN A 14 -35.41 -55.50 -5.00
N SER A 15 -34.98 -56.13 -6.09
CA SER A 15 -33.70 -55.86 -6.74
C SER A 15 -33.61 -54.46 -7.36
N GLU A 16 -34.73 -53.85 -7.77
CA GLU A 16 -34.78 -52.51 -8.36
C GLU A 16 -34.62 -51.39 -7.31
N LEU A 17 -34.87 -51.69 -6.04
CA LEU A 17 -34.73 -50.75 -4.93
C LEU A 17 -33.31 -50.74 -4.33
N LEU A 18 -32.48 -51.74 -4.67
CA LEU A 18 -31.16 -51.89 -4.12
C LEU A 18 -30.14 -50.97 -4.79
N CYS A 19 -29.13 -50.59 -4.02
CA CYS A 19 -28.02 -49.76 -4.49
C CYS A 19 -27.35 -50.43 -5.69
N LYS A 20 -27.09 -49.65 -6.74
CA LYS A 20 -26.41 -50.10 -7.96
C LYS A 20 -25.04 -50.75 -7.75
N LYS A 21 -24.37 -50.48 -6.61
CA LYS A 21 -23.10 -51.17 -6.24
C LYS A 21 -23.31 -52.55 -5.61
N GLY A 22 -24.55 -53.04 -5.46
CA GLY A 22 -24.82 -54.35 -4.86
C GLY A 22 -24.45 -54.46 -3.39
N CYS A 23 -24.35 -53.35 -2.66
CA CYS A 23 -23.88 -53.33 -1.27
C CYS A 23 -24.93 -53.74 -0.23
N GLY A 24 -26.10 -54.21 -0.66
CA GLY A 24 -27.19 -54.65 0.21
C GLY A 24 -28.05 -53.55 0.85
N TYR A 25 -27.77 -52.28 0.55
CA TYR A 25 -28.56 -51.13 1.00
C TYR A 25 -29.45 -50.59 -0.12
N TYR A 26 -30.55 -49.92 0.23
CA TYR A 26 -31.43 -49.29 -0.76
C TYR A 26 -30.79 -48.06 -1.41
N GLY A 27 -30.94 -47.95 -2.73
CA GLY A 27 -30.58 -46.79 -3.52
C GLY A 27 -31.80 -45.90 -3.76
N ASN A 28 -31.57 -44.66 -4.20
CA ASN A 28 -32.68 -43.80 -4.64
C ASN A 28 -32.33 -43.03 -5.93
N PRO A 29 -33.34 -42.58 -6.70
CA PRO A 29 -33.11 -41.85 -7.95
C PRO A 29 -32.32 -40.54 -7.79
N ALA A 30 -32.48 -39.83 -6.68
CA ALA A 30 -31.77 -38.58 -6.40
C ALA A 30 -30.24 -38.77 -6.31
N TRP A 31 -29.81 -39.96 -5.88
CA TRP A 31 -28.41 -40.40 -5.89
C TRP A 31 -28.13 -41.40 -7.01
N GLN A 32 -28.81 -41.26 -8.14
CA GLN A 32 -28.63 -42.09 -9.35
C GLN A 32 -28.74 -43.60 -9.11
N GLY A 33 -29.47 -44.04 -8.09
CA GLY A 33 -29.62 -45.43 -7.68
C GLY A 33 -28.53 -45.92 -6.71
N PHE A 34 -27.69 -45.05 -6.16
CA PHE A 34 -26.74 -45.40 -5.11
C PHE A 34 -27.34 -45.16 -3.71
N CYS A 35 -26.85 -45.91 -2.72
CA CYS A 35 -27.10 -45.59 -1.31
C CYS A 35 -26.23 -44.41 -0.86
N SER A 36 -26.56 -43.79 0.29
CA SER A 36 -25.86 -42.60 0.81
C SER A 36 -24.35 -42.77 1.01
N LYS A 37 -23.88 -43.99 1.26
CA LYS A 37 -22.46 -44.31 1.43
C LYS A 37 -21.76 -44.42 0.08
N CYS A 38 -22.30 -45.23 -0.83
CA CYS A 38 -21.72 -45.42 -2.16
C CYS A 38 -21.80 -44.14 -3.01
N TRP A 39 -22.84 -43.32 -2.81
CA TRP A 39 -22.96 -42.01 -3.44
C TRP A 39 -21.86 -41.06 -3.01
N ARG A 40 -21.55 -40.98 -1.70
CA ARG A 40 -20.45 -40.14 -1.20
C ARG A 40 -19.10 -40.57 -1.77
N GLU A 41 -18.83 -41.87 -1.81
CA GLU A 41 -17.59 -42.39 -2.38
C GLU A 41 -17.44 -42.06 -3.87
N GLU A 42 -18.50 -42.27 -4.67
CA GLU A 42 -18.48 -41.92 -6.10
C GLU A 42 -18.39 -40.41 -6.32
N TYR A 43 -19.13 -39.62 -5.54
CA TYR A 43 -19.09 -38.17 -5.62
C TYR A 43 -17.70 -37.61 -5.28
N HIS A 44 -17.05 -38.13 -4.24
CA HIS A 44 -15.68 -37.74 -3.89
C HIS A 44 -14.67 -38.13 -4.98
N LYS A 45 -14.81 -39.33 -5.57
CA LYS A 45 -13.94 -39.80 -6.65
C LYS A 45 -14.13 -38.99 -7.93
N ALA A 46 -15.38 -38.69 -8.30
CA ALA A 46 -15.70 -37.85 -9.45
C ALA A 46 -15.15 -36.43 -9.26
N ARG A 47 -15.31 -35.85 -8.07
CA ARG A 47 -14.76 -34.52 -7.73
C ARG A 47 -13.23 -34.49 -7.76
N GLN A 48 -12.55 -35.53 -7.27
CA GLN A 48 -11.09 -35.62 -7.38
C GLN A 48 -10.61 -35.74 -8.82
N LYS A 49 -11.33 -36.50 -9.65
CA LYS A 49 -11.04 -36.61 -11.08
C LYS A 49 -11.22 -35.27 -11.79
N GLN A 50 -12.28 -34.55 -11.48
CA GLN A 50 -12.54 -33.21 -12.02
C GLN A 50 -11.43 -32.21 -11.63
N ILE A 51 -10.99 -32.20 -10.36
CA ILE A 51 -9.87 -31.35 -9.92
C ILE A 51 -8.57 -31.68 -10.67
N GLN A 52 -8.31 -32.97 -10.91
CA GLN A 52 -7.14 -33.41 -11.65
C GLN A 52 -7.22 -32.98 -13.14
N GLU A 53 -8.39 -33.11 -13.76
CA GLU A 53 -8.63 -32.67 -15.14
C GLU A 53 -8.52 -31.14 -15.27
N ASP A 54 -9.05 -30.38 -14.31
CA ASP A 54 -8.94 -28.92 -14.26
C ASP A 54 -7.47 -28.47 -14.08
N TRP A 55 -6.70 -29.18 -13.26
CA TRP A 55 -5.27 -28.93 -13.10
C TRP A 55 -4.49 -29.19 -14.40
N GLU A 56 -4.75 -30.31 -15.08
CA GLU A 56 -4.11 -30.64 -16.35
C GLU A 56 -4.50 -29.67 -17.46
N LEU A 57 -5.75 -29.20 -17.46
CA LEU A 57 -6.22 -28.16 -18.38
C LEU A 57 -5.50 -26.83 -18.12
N ALA A 58 -5.36 -26.43 -16.86
CA ALA A 58 -4.65 -25.21 -16.48
C ALA A 58 -3.16 -25.28 -16.91
N GLU A 59 -2.52 -26.43 -16.71
CA GLU A 59 -1.12 -26.63 -17.14
C GLU A 59 -0.97 -26.56 -18.66
N ARG A 60 -1.93 -27.10 -19.41
CA ARG A 60 -1.94 -27.01 -20.88
C ARG A 60 -2.18 -25.59 -21.37
N LEU A 61 -3.16 -24.88 -20.81
CA LEU A 61 -3.43 -23.47 -21.15
C LEU A 61 -2.22 -22.60 -20.85
N GLN A 62 -1.51 -22.87 -19.75
CA GLN A 62 -0.31 -22.14 -19.40
C GLN A 62 0.84 -22.39 -20.39
N ARG A 63 1.00 -23.63 -20.90
CA ARG A 63 1.96 -23.90 -21.99
C ARG A 63 1.56 -23.22 -23.29
N GLU A 64 0.28 -23.26 -23.66
CA GLU A 64 -0.23 -22.57 -24.85
C GLU A 64 -0.02 -21.05 -24.76
N GLU A 65 -0.21 -20.46 -23.58
CA GLU A 65 0.07 -19.04 -23.32
C GLU A 65 1.56 -18.73 -23.41
N GLU A 66 2.43 -19.60 -22.89
CA GLU A 66 3.89 -19.48 -23.02
C GLU A 66 4.36 -19.61 -24.47
N GLU A 67 3.78 -20.51 -25.26
CA GLU A 67 4.06 -20.68 -26.69
C GLU A 67 3.56 -19.49 -27.53
N ALA A 68 2.35 -18.98 -27.23
CA ALA A 68 1.81 -17.78 -27.87
C ALA A 68 2.65 -16.53 -27.55
N TYR A 69 3.13 -16.42 -26.30
CA TYR A 69 4.03 -15.36 -25.87
C TYR A 69 5.40 -15.46 -26.58
N ALA A 70 5.94 -16.66 -26.77
CA ALA A 70 7.18 -16.87 -27.52
C ALA A 70 7.02 -16.54 -29.02
N SER A 71 5.87 -16.86 -29.63
CA SER A 71 5.61 -16.58 -31.04
C SER A 71 5.42 -15.09 -31.35
N SER A 72 4.88 -14.32 -30.40
CA SER A 72 4.59 -12.89 -30.56
C SER A 72 5.82 -11.96 -30.53
N GLN A 73 7.01 -12.45 -30.13
CA GLN A 73 8.26 -11.67 -30.18
C GLN A 73 8.91 -11.61 -31.58
N SER A 74 8.38 -12.32 -32.58
CA SER A 74 8.96 -12.35 -33.94
C SER A 74 8.40 -11.31 -34.93
N THR A 75 7.37 -10.53 -34.54
CA THR A 75 6.72 -9.54 -35.43
C THR A 75 6.33 -8.28 -34.66
N GLN A 76 7.08 -7.18 -34.83
CA GLN A 76 6.66 -5.85 -34.35
C GLN A 76 5.69 -5.20 -35.36
N GLY A 77 4.55 -4.70 -34.88
CA GLY A 77 3.68 -3.82 -35.65
C GLY A 77 2.31 -3.56 -35.00
N ALA A 78 2.17 -2.37 -34.38
CA ALA A 78 0.95 -1.60 -34.16
C ALA A 78 -0.21 -2.14 -33.26
N GLN A 79 -0.54 -1.30 -32.27
CA GLN A 79 -1.86 -1.07 -31.61
C GLN A 79 -2.48 -2.19 -30.74
N SER A 80 -2.28 -2.06 -29.43
CA SER A 80 -3.29 -2.14 -28.33
C SER A 80 -2.54 -2.38 -27.02
N LEU A 81 -2.55 -1.42 -26.08
CA LEU A 81 -1.71 -1.47 -24.89
C LEU A 81 -2.51 -1.97 -23.68
N THR A 82 -2.41 -3.27 -23.42
CA THR A 82 -2.75 -3.91 -22.14
C THR A 82 -1.47 -4.37 -21.41
N PHE A 83 -1.37 -3.94 -20.16
CA PHE A 83 -0.62 -4.51 -19.03
C PHE A 83 0.81 -5.02 -19.30
N SER A 84 1.80 -4.12 -19.19
CA SER A 84 3.22 -4.47 -19.22
C SER A 84 3.69 -5.09 -17.90
N LYS A 85 4.09 -6.35 -18.03
CA LYS A 85 4.69 -7.30 -17.10
C LYS A 85 6.01 -6.76 -16.53
N PHE A 86 6.09 -6.58 -15.22
CA PHE A 86 7.33 -6.30 -14.47
C PHE A 86 8.24 -7.54 -14.53
N GLU A 87 9.46 -7.37 -15.04
CA GLU A 87 10.49 -8.42 -15.11
C GLU A 87 11.05 -8.73 -13.72
N GLU A 88 10.88 -9.97 -13.28
CA GLU A 88 11.65 -10.53 -12.16
C GLU A 88 12.63 -11.57 -12.72
N LYS A 89 13.91 -11.18 -12.82
CA LYS A 89 15.02 -12.03 -13.24
C LYS A 89 15.17 -13.20 -12.27
N LYS A 90 14.84 -14.41 -12.72
CA LYS A 90 15.21 -15.69 -12.10
C LYS A 90 16.73 -15.82 -12.04
N THR A 91 17.33 -15.61 -10.88
CA THR A 91 18.64 -16.17 -10.55
C THR A 91 18.49 -17.68 -10.36
N ASN A 92 19.24 -18.42 -11.18
CA ASN A 92 19.29 -19.87 -11.22
C ASN A 92 20.13 -20.38 -10.05
N GLU A 93 19.49 -20.74 -8.93
CA GLU A 93 20.16 -21.46 -7.85
C GLU A 93 19.70 -22.92 -7.82
N LYS A 94 20.58 -23.80 -8.32
CA LYS A 94 20.48 -25.25 -8.22
C LYS A 94 20.41 -25.65 -6.74
N THR A 95 19.20 -25.93 -6.25
CA THR A 95 19.03 -26.60 -4.97
C THR A 95 19.55 -28.03 -5.08
N ARG A 96 20.71 -28.27 -4.43
CA ARG A 96 21.24 -29.60 -4.15
C ARG A 96 20.17 -30.35 -3.36
N LYS A 97 19.71 -31.47 -3.91
CA LYS A 97 18.82 -32.42 -3.24
C LYS A 97 19.46 -32.84 -1.91
N VAL A 98 18.91 -32.35 -0.80
CA VAL A 98 19.14 -32.96 0.50
C VAL A 98 18.22 -34.18 0.58
N THR A 99 18.83 -35.35 0.58
CA THR A 99 18.17 -36.63 0.78
C THR A 99 17.68 -36.71 2.23
N THR A 100 16.53 -36.14 2.52
CA THR A 100 15.91 -36.26 3.85
C THR A 100 15.42 -37.68 4.04
N VAL A 101 15.85 -38.27 5.15
CA VAL A 101 15.62 -39.63 5.60
C VAL A 101 14.11 -39.91 5.76
N LYS A 102 13.44 -40.27 4.66
CA LYS A 102 12.01 -40.61 4.61
C LYS A 102 11.78 -42.10 4.90
N LYS A 103 12.36 -42.63 5.99
CA LYS A 103 12.25 -44.05 6.39
C LYS A 103 12.10 -44.29 7.90
N PHE A 104 11.32 -43.48 8.61
CA PHE A 104 10.91 -43.80 10.00
C PHE A 104 9.40 -43.79 10.24
N PHE A 105 8.57 -43.60 9.21
CA PHE A 105 7.12 -43.76 9.31
C PHE A 105 6.62 -44.81 8.30
N THR A 106 7.15 -46.02 8.40
CA THR A 106 6.51 -47.20 7.81
C THR A 106 5.62 -47.79 8.89
N ALA A 107 4.31 -47.78 8.66
CA ALA A 107 3.31 -48.23 9.60
C ALA A 107 3.53 -49.72 9.93
N SER A 108 4.02 -50.00 11.13
CA SER A 108 3.90 -51.33 11.73
C SER A 108 2.44 -51.49 12.16
N SER A 109 1.71 -52.35 11.45
CA SER A 109 0.38 -52.81 11.81
C SER A 109 0.43 -53.52 13.18
N ARG A 110 0.14 -52.78 14.26
CA ARG A 110 -0.27 -53.35 15.54
C ARG A 110 -1.72 -52.98 15.82
N ALA A 111 -2.48 -54.02 16.10
CA ALA A 111 -3.88 -53.99 16.47
C ALA A 111 -4.17 -52.97 17.59
N GLY A 112 -5.30 -52.26 17.47
CA GLY A 112 -5.90 -51.53 18.58
C GLY A 112 -5.61 -50.03 18.69
N ALA A 113 -5.21 -49.32 17.62
CA ALA A 113 -5.18 -47.86 17.65
C ALA A 113 -6.62 -47.31 17.72
N LYS A 114 -7.09 -46.97 18.93
CA LYS A 114 -8.31 -46.18 19.13
C LYS A 114 -8.21 -44.96 18.21
N LYS A 115 -9.10 -44.86 17.22
CA LYS A 115 -9.17 -43.71 16.31
C LYS A 115 -9.30 -42.46 17.17
N VAL A 116 -8.25 -41.64 17.21
CA VAL A 116 -8.26 -40.39 17.97
C VAL A 116 -9.30 -39.48 17.29
N PRO A 117 -10.25 -38.91 18.03
CA PRO A 117 -11.22 -37.97 17.47
C PRO A 117 -10.51 -36.82 16.75
N PRO A 118 -11.05 -36.33 15.61
CA PRO A 118 -10.40 -35.30 14.79
C PRO A 118 -10.10 -34.02 15.59
N GLU A 119 -10.99 -33.61 16.50
CA GLU A 119 -10.77 -32.46 17.39
C GLU A 119 -9.53 -32.60 18.28
N LYS A 120 -9.23 -33.82 18.74
CA LYS A 120 -8.03 -34.08 19.56
C LYS A 120 -6.77 -34.05 18.70
N VAL A 121 -6.85 -34.45 17.44
CA VAL A 121 -5.75 -34.34 16.48
C VAL A 121 -5.46 -32.86 16.20
N GLU A 122 -6.47 -32.03 15.94
CA GLU A 122 -6.28 -30.59 15.72
C GLU A 122 -5.64 -29.91 16.93
N LYS A 123 -6.15 -30.16 18.13
CA LYS A 123 -5.56 -29.63 19.37
C LYS A 123 -4.10 -30.07 19.55
N ALA A 124 -3.75 -31.30 19.19
CA ALA A 124 -2.37 -31.78 19.25
C ALA A 124 -1.49 -31.08 18.21
N MET A 125 -1.98 -30.91 16.98
CA MET A 125 -1.27 -30.21 15.91
C MET A 125 -1.01 -28.74 16.28
N ASP A 126 -1.96 -28.09 16.97
CA ASP A 126 -1.78 -26.72 17.46
C ASP A 126 -0.68 -26.62 18.54
N GLN A 127 -0.52 -27.64 19.39
CA GLN A 127 0.56 -27.69 20.38
C GLN A 127 1.91 -27.93 19.72
N ILE A 128 1.93 -28.79 18.69
CA ILE A 128 3.13 -29.06 17.88
C ILE A 128 3.58 -27.78 17.17
N GLU A 129 2.65 -27.07 16.50
CA GLU A 129 2.93 -25.80 15.85
C GLU A 129 3.50 -24.79 16.87
N ARG A 130 2.84 -24.63 18.03
CA ARG A 130 3.33 -23.74 19.09
C ARG A 130 4.76 -24.07 19.49
N TYR A 131 5.05 -25.34 19.76
CA TYR A 131 6.36 -25.76 20.23
C TYR A 131 7.46 -25.52 19.18
N ILE A 132 7.23 -25.93 17.93
CA ILE A 132 8.20 -25.77 16.84
C ILE A 132 8.42 -24.29 16.53
N MET A 133 7.35 -23.53 16.34
CA MET A 133 7.41 -22.14 15.93
C MET A 133 7.99 -21.23 17.02
N THR A 134 7.73 -21.51 18.30
CA THR A 134 8.36 -20.76 19.39
C THR A 134 9.90 -20.86 19.35
N ARG A 135 10.43 -22.03 18.98
CA ARG A 135 11.88 -22.27 18.90
C ARG A 135 12.49 -21.79 17.59
N GLN A 136 11.79 -21.98 16.48
CA GLN A 136 12.30 -21.68 15.14
C GLN A 136 12.09 -20.23 14.73
N TYR A 137 11.22 -19.46 15.39
CA TYR A 137 10.88 -18.07 15.03
C TYR A 137 12.11 -17.23 14.66
N LYS A 138 13.17 -17.28 15.48
CA LYS A 138 14.40 -16.49 15.28
C LYS A 138 15.14 -16.79 13.96
N TYR A 139 14.93 -17.97 13.39
CA TYR A 139 15.64 -18.43 12.19
C TYR A 139 14.75 -18.34 10.93
N VAL A 140 13.44 -18.48 11.10
CA VAL A 140 12.51 -18.58 9.97
C VAL A 140 11.66 -17.32 9.73
N PHE A 141 11.60 -16.41 10.69
CA PHE A 141 10.90 -15.14 10.54
C PHE A 141 11.84 -14.08 9.96
N CYS A 142 11.51 -13.51 8.81
CA CYS A 142 12.33 -12.54 8.08
C CYS A 142 13.81 -12.96 7.96
N PRO A 143 14.10 -14.13 7.32
CA PRO A 143 15.47 -14.58 7.15
C PRO A 143 16.23 -13.68 6.17
N GLU A 144 17.50 -13.41 6.44
CA GLU A 144 18.37 -12.56 5.60
C GLU A 144 18.53 -13.06 4.16
N THR A 145 18.22 -14.33 3.91
CA THR A 145 18.29 -14.96 2.59
C THR A 145 17.09 -14.67 1.69
N THR A 146 15.99 -14.13 2.23
CA THR A 146 14.79 -13.77 1.45
C THR A 146 14.70 -12.26 1.22
N ASP A 147 13.74 -11.83 0.41
CA ASP A 147 13.45 -10.43 0.15
C ASP A 147 12.37 -9.86 1.09
N ASP A 148 12.04 -10.57 2.19
CA ASP A 148 10.94 -10.22 3.08
C ASP A 148 11.17 -8.83 3.72
N GLU A 149 12.39 -8.53 4.19
CA GLU A 149 12.73 -7.22 4.76
C GLU A 149 12.56 -6.08 3.74
N LYS A 150 12.96 -6.32 2.48
CA LYS A 150 12.82 -5.33 1.41
C LYS A 150 11.35 -5.05 1.12
N LYS A 151 10.53 -6.10 1.08
CA LYS A 151 9.07 -6.00 0.91
C LYS A 151 8.40 -5.30 2.09
N ASP A 152 8.83 -5.58 3.32
CA ASP A 152 8.35 -4.87 4.51
C ASP A 152 8.62 -3.37 4.42
N LEU A 153 9.85 -2.97 4.06
CA LEU A 153 10.22 -1.57 3.87
C LEU A 153 9.41 -0.90 2.75
N ALA A 154 9.19 -1.61 1.63
CA ALA A 154 8.41 -1.09 0.51
C ALA A 154 6.95 -0.84 0.89
N VAL A 155 6.28 -1.83 1.50
CA VAL A 155 4.89 -1.71 1.96
C VAL A 155 4.75 -0.65 3.05
N GLN A 156 5.67 -0.60 4.00
CA GLN A 156 5.64 0.41 5.05
C GLN A 156 5.75 1.84 4.50
N LYS A 157 6.67 2.07 3.55
CA LYS A 157 6.82 3.36 2.87
C LYS A 157 5.57 3.69 2.04
N ARG A 158 5.00 2.69 1.37
CA ARG A 158 3.78 2.83 0.58
C ARG A 158 2.59 3.24 1.43
N ILE A 159 2.32 2.54 2.54
CA ILE A 159 1.26 2.90 3.48
C ILE A 159 1.48 4.32 4.02
N ARG A 160 2.72 4.67 4.37
CA ARG A 160 3.05 6.02 4.85
C ARG A 160 2.76 7.10 3.81
N ALA A 161 3.03 6.86 2.54
CA ALA A 161 2.72 7.81 1.47
C ALA A 161 1.20 7.99 1.25
N LEU A 162 0.40 6.99 1.60
CA LEU A 162 -1.05 6.99 1.50
C LEU A 162 -1.75 7.48 2.79
N HIS A 163 -1.04 8.17 3.68
CA HIS A 163 -1.60 8.63 4.96
C HIS A 163 -2.81 9.59 4.79
N TRP A 164 -2.93 10.22 3.61
CA TRP A 164 -3.95 11.21 3.29
C TRP A 164 -5.30 10.59 2.93
N VAL A 165 -5.35 9.28 2.61
CA VAL A 165 -6.58 8.60 2.20
C VAL A 165 -7.65 8.68 3.30
N THR A 166 -8.85 9.10 2.92
CA THR A 166 -10.00 9.26 3.82
C THR A 166 -10.96 8.08 3.70
N PRO A 167 -11.77 7.78 4.73
CA PRO A 167 -12.75 6.70 4.67
C PRO A 167 -13.79 6.91 3.56
N GLN A 168 -14.10 8.16 3.20
CA GLN A 168 -15.03 8.49 2.11
C GLN A 168 -14.48 8.08 0.73
N MET A 169 -13.17 8.24 0.47
CA MET A 169 -12.55 7.83 -0.81
C MET A 169 -12.61 6.33 -1.05
N LEU A 170 -12.60 5.54 0.03
CA LEU A 170 -12.69 4.09 0.01
C LEU A 170 -14.13 3.59 0.17
N CYS A 171 -15.12 4.48 0.26
CA CYS A 171 -16.52 4.14 0.52
C CYS A 171 -16.72 3.32 1.81
N VAL A 172 -15.94 3.61 2.86
CA VAL A 172 -15.97 2.86 4.13
C VAL A 172 -17.26 3.16 4.90
N PRO A 173 -18.09 2.15 5.23
CA PRO A 173 -19.36 2.33 5.92
C PRO A 173 -19.21 2.43 7.44
N VAL A 174 -18.25 3.24 7.91
CA VAL A 174 -17.93 3.41 9.33
C VAL A 174 -17.97 4.89 9.68
N ASN A 175 -18.77 5.26 10.68
CA ASN A 175 -18.85 6.62 11.17
C ASN A 175 -18.04 6.76 12.46
N GLU A 176 -16.81 7.26 12.34
CA GLU A 176 -15.89 7.52 13.47
C GLU A 176 -16.35 8.67 14.40
N GLU A 177 -17.40 9.42 14.04
CA GLU A 177 -17.97 10.45 14.94
C GLU A 177 -18.68 9.83 16.14
N ILE A 178 -19.11 8.56 16.02
CA ILE A 178 -19.70 7.81 17.12
C ILE A 178 -18.57 7.29 18.02
N PRO A 179 -18.50 7.68 19.32
CA PRO A 179 -17.39 7.28 20.19
C PRO A 179 -17.19 5.76 20.28
N GLU A 180 -18.28 4.99 20.34
CA GLU A 180 -18.22 3.53 20.40
C GLU A 180 -17.61 2.92 19.13
N VAL A 181 -17.89 3.48 17.96
CA VAL A 181 -17.33 3.06 16.68
C VAL A 181 -15.84 3.41 16.61
N SER A 182 -15.48 4.61 17.06
CA SER A 182 -14.08 5.05 17.17
C SER A 182 -13.27 4.10 18.06
N ASP A 183 -13.81 3.69 19.21
CA ASP A 183 -13.19 2.71 20.10
C ASP A 183 -12.98 1.34 19.42
N MET A 184 -13.94 0.88 18.62
CA MET A 184 -13.78 -0.36 17.85
C MET A 184 -12.69 -0.25 16.78
N VAL A 185 -12.61 0.90 16.09
CA VAL A 185 -11.56 1.18 15.10
C VAL A 185 -10.18 1.16 15.76
N VAL A 186 -10.02 1.83 16.91
CA VAL A 186 -8.76 1.83 17.67
C VAL A 186 -8.37 0.42 18.13
N LYS A 187 -9.35 -0.38 18.59
CA LYS A 187 -9.11 -1.79 18.96
C LYS A 187 -8.67 -2.63 17.75
N ALA A 188 -9.31 -2.46 16.59
CA ALA A 188 -8.92 -3.15 15.36
C ALA A 188 -7.49 -2.79 14.92
N ILE A 189 -7.13 -1.50 14.97
CA ILE A 189 -5.77 -1.02 14.71
C ILE A 189 -4.78 -1.65 15.69
N THR A 190 -5.14 -1.70 16.97
CA THR A 190 -4.28 -2.29 18.01
C THR A 190 -4.05 -3.78 17.76
N ASP A 191 -5.10 -4.53 17.42
CA ASP A 191 -4.99 -5.97 17.14
C ASP A 191 -4.08 -6.26 15.94
N ILE A 192 -4.18 -5.49 14.85
CA ILE A 192 -3.35 -5.72 13.66
C ILE A 192 -1.88 -5.36 13.92
N ILE A 193 -1.62 -4.35 14.77
CA ILE A 193 -0.26 -4.02 15.23
C ILE A 193 0.27 -5.12 16.17
N GLU A 194 -0.57 -5.63 17.06
CA GLU A 194 -0.20 -6.67 18.04
C GLU A 194 0.22 -8.00 17.35
N MET A 195 -0.23 -8.25 16.12
CA MET A 195 0.15 -9.43 15.33
C MET A 195 1.67 -9.67 15.30
N ASP A 196 2.47 -8.61 15.17
CA ASP A 196 3.92 -8.73 15.08
C ASP A 196 4.57 -9.21 16.39
N SER A 197 3.92 -8.96 17.54
CA SER A 197 4.38 -9.39 18.86
C SER A 197 4.27 -10.90 19.09
N LYS A 198 3.43 -11.60 18.32
CA LYS A 198 3.18 -13.04 18.48
C LYS A 198 4.23 -13.85 17.73
N ARG A 199 4.65 -15.00 18.27
CA ARG A 199 5.63 -15.87 17.60
C ARG A 199 4.99 -17.03 16.84
N VAL A 200 3.81 -17.44 17.27
CA VAL A 200 3.13 -18.63 16.76
C VAL A 200 2.16 -18.22 15.65
N PRO A 201 2.17 -18.87 14.47
CA PRO A 201 1.26 -18.53 13.36
C PRO A 201 -0.21 -18.49 13.79
N ARG A 202 -0.68 -19.48 14.58
CA ARG A 202 -2.04 -19.46 15.14
C ARG A 202 -2.35 -18.21 15.96
N GLU A 203 -1.41 -17.72 16.76
CA GLU A 203 -1.63 -16.51 17.57
C GLU A 203 -1.65 -15.24 16.71
N LYS A 204 -0.83 -15.20 15.64
CA LYS A 204 -0.89 -14.13 14.64
C LYS A 204 -2.24 -14.12 13.92
N LEU A 205 -2.74 -15.28 13.50
CA LEU A 205 -4.08 -15.42 12.91
C LEU A 205 -5.17 -14.97 13.88
N ALA A 206 -5.05 -15.30 15.17
CA ALA A 206 -6.01 -14.85 16.17
C ALA A 206 -6.07 -13.32 16.28
N CYS A 207 -4.95 -12.60 16.14
CA CYS A 207 -4.93 -11.14 16.06
C CYS A 207 -5.69 -10.63 14.82
N ILE A 208 -5.49 -11.24 13.66
CA ILE A 208 -6.20 -10.89 12.41
C ILE A 208 -7.72 -11.13 12.56
N THR A 209 -8.10 -12.26 13.17
CA THR A 209 -9.50 -12.61 13.45
C THR A 209 -10.14 -11.63 14.45
N LYS A 210 -9.43 -11.23 15.50
CA LYS A 210 -9.92 -10.20 16.46
C LYS A 210 -10.08 -8.83 15.80
N CYS A 211 -9.09 -8.39 15.03
CA CYS A 211 -9.15 -7.16 14.24
C CYS A 211 -10.40 -7.16 13.35
N SER A 212 -10.63 -8.25 12.62
CA SER A 212 -11.78 -8.40 11.75
C SER A 212 -13.10 -8.35 12.52
N LYS A 213 -13.19 -9.00 13.69
CA LYS A 213 -14.38 -8.94 14.57
C LYS A 213 -14.67 -7.54 15.08
N HIS A 214 -13.65 -6.77 15.45
CA HIS A 214 -13.83 -5.35 15.81
C HIS A 214 -14.32 -4.52 14.61
N ILE A 215 -13.84 -4.79 13.40
CA ILE A 215 -14.35 -4.18 12.16
C ILE A 215 -15.84 -4.52 11.95
N PHE A 216 -16.24 -5.78 12.06
CA PHE A 216 -17.65 -6.17 11.93
C PHE A 216 -18.54 -5.47 12.95
N ASN A 217 -18.06 -5.33 14.19
CA ASN A 217 -18.79 -4.60 15.23
C ASN A 217 -18.91 -3.10 14.90
N ALA A 218 -17.84 -2.46 14.43
CA ALA A 218 -17.85 -1.06 14.01
C ALA A 218 -18.86 -0.79 12.88
N ILE A 219 -18.87 -1.65 11.87
CA ILE A 219 -19.82 -1.56 10.74
C ILE A 219 -21.24 -1.81 11.23
N LYS A 220 -21.46 -2.83 12.07
CA LYS A 220 -22.77 -3.17 12.62
C LYS A 220 -23.38 -2.02 13.43
N ILE A 221 -22.58 -1.31 14.24
CA ILE A 221 -23.06 -0.16 15.01
C ILE A 221 -23.39 1.02 14.08
N THR A 222 -22.59 1.22 13.01
CA THR A 222 -22.79 2.33 12.07
C THR A 222 -24.03 2.11 11.18
N LYS A 223 -24.18 0.92 10.59
CA LYS A 223 -25.23 0.61 9.61
C LYS A 223 -26.48 -0.02 10.23
N ASN A 224 -26.43 -0.50 11.47
CA ASN A 224 -27.47 -1.35 12.10
C ASN A 224 -27.81 -2.63 11.31
N GLU A 225 -26.97 -3.02 10.35
CA GLU A 225 -27.12 -4.21 9.51
C GLU A 225 -25.85 -5.08 9.59
N PRO A 226 -25.96 -6.41 9.39
CA PRO A 226 -24.78 -7.26 9.30
C PRO A 226 -23.92 -6.85 8.09
N ALA A 227 -22.63 -6.66 8.32
CA ALA A 227 -21.72 -6.20 7.26
C ALA A 227 -21.58 -7.26 6.16
N SER A 228 -21.61 -6.80 4.91
CA SER A 228 -21.28 -7.61 3.73
C SER A 228 -19.77 -7.69 3.52
N ALA A 229 -19.32 -8.52 2.57
CA ALA A 229 -17.92 -8.53 2.15
C ALA A 229 -17.50 -7.19 1.50
N ASP A 230 -18.43 -6.54 0.78
CA ASP A 230 -18.23 -5.24 0.14
C ASP A 230 -18.08 -4.10 1.17
N ASP A 231 -18.65 -4.27 2.36
CA ASP A 231 -18.46 -3.36 3.50
C ASP A 231 -17.16 -3.65 4.26
N PHE A 232 -16.81 -4.93 4.38
CA PHE A 232 -15.69 -5.38 5.18
C PHE A 232 -14.33 -5.03 4.57
N LEU A 233 -14.11 -5.34 3.28
CA LEU A 233 -12.79 -5.22 2.67
C LEU A 233 -12.28 -3.76 2.62
N PRO A 234 -13.09 -2.74 2.22
CA PRO A 234 -12.65 -1.35 2.27
C PRO A 234 -12.34 -0.88 3.70
N THR A 235 -13.10 -1.36 4.68
CA THR A 235 -12.84 -1.06 6.09
C THR A 235 -11.53 -1.68 6.56
N LEU A 236 -11.23 -2.93 6.16
CA LEU A 236 -9.95 -3.56 6.48
C LEU A 236 -8.77 -2.83 5.83
N ILE A 237 -8.89 -2.42 4.57
CA ILE A 237 -7.89 -1.60 3.87
C ILE A 237 -7.64 -0.31 4.66
N TYR A 238 -8.70 0.37 5.10
CA TYR A 238 -8.61 1.58 5.90
C TYR A 238 -7.89 1.35 7.23
N ILE A 239 -8.21 0.27 7.96
CA ILE A 239 -7.53 -0.09 9.21
C ILE A 239 -6.03 -0.37 8.99
N VAL A 240 -5.67 -1.08 7.91
CA VAL A 240 -4.26 -1.34 7.57
C VAL A 240 -3.53 -0.05 7.21
N LEU A 241 -4.17 0.87 6.47
CA LEU A 241 -3.61 2.18 6.15
C LEU A 241 -3.36 3.02 7.41
N LYS A 242 -4.29 3.03 8.37
CA LYS A 242 -4.15 3.76 9.64
C LYS A 242 -3.14 3.13 10.59
N GLY A 243 -3.13 1.81 10.67
CA GLY A 243 -2.28 1.08 11.61
C GLY A 243 -0.81 1.00 11.17
N ASN A 244 -0.54 0.98 9.86
CA ASN A 244 0.79 0.69 9.28
C ASN A 244 1.54 -0.42 10.05
N PRO A 245 1.00 -1.66 10.07
CA PRO A 245 1.50 -2.72 10.92
C PRO A 245 3.00 -3.00 10.67
N PRO A 246 3.81 -3.19 11.74
CA PRO A 246 5.23 -3.45 11.57
C PRO A 246 5.47 -4.82 10.92
N ARG A 247 6.43 -4.88 10.01
CA ARG A 247 6.87 -6.11 9.31
C ARG A 247 5.71 -6.89 8.68
N LEU A 248 4.78 -6.17 8.05
CA LEU A 248 3.51 -6.72 7.54
C LEU A 248 3.73 -7.84 6.51
N GLN A 249 4.64 -7.67 5.55
CA GLN A 249 4.93 -8.66 4.52
C GLN A 249 5.60 -9.89 5.13
N SER A 250 6.57 -9.73 6.03
CA SER A 250 7.17 -10.84 6.76
C SER A 250 6.13 -11.63 7.56
N ASN A 251 5.18 -10.94 8.21
CA ASN A 251 4.10 -11.59 8.96
C ASN A 251 3.18 -12.43 8.05
N ILE A 252 2.77 -11.88 6.91
CA ILE A 252 1.96 -12.59 5.92
C ILE A 252 2.70 -13.82 5.40
N GLN A 253 3.95 -13.65 4.96
CA GLN A 253 4.77 -14.73 4.44
C GLN A 253 5.04 -15.81 5.49
N TYR A 254 5.29 -15.42 6.73
CA TYR A 254 5.48 -16.35 7.84
C TYR A 254 4.24 -17.22 8.10
N ILE A 255 3.04 -16.62 8.11
CA ILE A 255 1.79 -17.38 8.25
C ILE A 255 1.60 -18.32 7.05
N THR A 256 1.80 -17.83 5.82
CA THR A 256 1.67 -18.63 4.59
C THR A 256 2.61 -19.84 4.57
N ARG A 257 3.85 -19.69 5.05
CA ARG A 257 4.87 -20.75 4.99
C ARG A 257 4.75 -21.76 6.12
N PHE A 258 4.32 -21.34 7.31
CA PHE A 258 4.50 -22.11 8.54
C PHE A 258 3.21 -22.43 9.31
N CYS A 259 2.08 -21.82 8.97
CA CYS A 259 0.81 -22.20 9.58
C CYS A 259 0.31 -23.55 9.06
N ASN A 260 -0.39 -24.29 9.90
CA ASN A 260 -1.08 -25.50 9.46
C ASN A 260 -2.05 -25.21 8.28
N PRO A 261 -1.83 -25.81 7.08
CA PRO A 261 -2.65 -25.53 5.91
C PRO A 261 -4.14 -25.82 6.12
N SER A 262 -4.51 -26.79 6.95
CA SER A 262 -5.92 -27.10 7.20
C SER A 262 -6.68 -25.90 7.81
N ARG A 263 -6.00 -25.06 8.60
CA ARG A 263 -6.55 -23.85 9.22
C ARG A 263 -6.68 -22.69 8.22
N LEU A 264 -5.77 -22.60 7.27
CA LEU A 264 -5.87 -21.59 6.20
C LEU A 264 -6.93 -21.96 5.16
N MET A 265 -7.13 -23.25 4.91
CA MET A 265 -8.10 -23.75 3.93
C MET A 265 -9.53 -23.88 4.46
N THR A 266 -9.70 -23.90 5.79
CA THR A 266 -11.02 -24.06 6.43
C THR A 266 -11.17 -23.15 7.64
N GLY A 267 -12.33 -22.51 7.76
CA GLY A 267 -12.69 -21.69 8.92
C GLY A 267 -12.57 -20.18 8.71
N GLU A 268 -12.88 -19.43 9.76
CA GLU A 268 -12.89 -17.95 9.76
C GLU A 268 -11.48 -17.35 9.63
N ASP A 269 -10.47 -17.99 10.26
CA ASP A 269 -9.08 -17.52 10.25
C ASP A 269 -8.52 -17.40 8.81
N GLY A 270 -8.78 -18.42 7.97
CA GLY A 270 -8.35 -18.42 6.56
C GLY A 270 -9.06 -17.35 5.71
N TYR A 271 -10.34 -17.10 5.98
CA TYR A 271 -11.10 -16.04 5.29
C TYR A 271 -10.53 -14.66 5.62
N TYR A 272 -10.30 -14.35 6.90
CA TYR A 272 -9.74 -13.06 7.31
C TYR A 272 -8.30 -12.87 6.84
N PHE A 273 -7.49 -13.93 6.90
CA PHE A 273 -6.12 -13.90 6.36
C PHE A 273 -6.11 -13.62 4.84
N THR A 274 -6.99 -14.26 4.08
CA THR A 274 -7.11 -14.02 2.64
C THR A 274 -7.50 -12.57 2.35
N ASN A 275 -8.47 -12.02 3.10
CA ASN A 275 -8.85 -10.62 2.96
C ASN A 275 -7.72 -9.65 3.32
N LEU A 276 -6.90 -9.97 4.32
CA LEU A 276 -5.70 -9.18 4.63
C LEU A 276 -4.69 -9.20 3.47
N CYS A 277 -4.44 -10.37 2.89
CA CYS A 277 -3.58 -10.49 1.70
C CYS A 277 -4.12 -9.66 0.53
N CYS A 278 -5.43 -9.70 0.28
CA CYS A 278 -6.09 -8.87 -0.73
C CYS A 278 -5.94 -7.38 -0.43
N ALA A 279 -6.14 -6.97 0.82
CA ALA A 279 -6.00 -5.58 1.24
C ALA A 279 -4.58 -5.05 1.03
N VAL A 280 -3.55 -5.83 1.38
CA VAL A 280 -2.14 -5.43 1.17
C VAL A 280 -1.80 -5.34 -0.31
N ALA A 281 -2.22 -6.33 -1.11
CA ALA A 281 -2.01 -6.30 -2.56
C ALA A 281 -2.72 -5.12 -3.24
N PHE A 282 -3.90 -4.74 -2.74
CA PHE A 282 -4.62 -3.55 -3.19
C PHE A 282 -3.84 -2.27 -2.84
N ILE A 283 -3.36 -2.12 -1.62
CA ILE A 283 -2.58 -0.95 -1.17
C ILE A 283 -1.29 -0.78 -2.00
N GLU A 284 -0.62 -1.87 -2.34
CA GLU A 284 0.58 -1.85 -3.19
C GLU A 284 0.29 -1.26 -4.59
N LYS A 285 -0.89 -1.58 -5.16
CA LYS A 285 -1.29 -1.20 -6.52
C LYS A 285 -2.28 -0.03 -6.58
N LEU A 286 -2.58 0.60 -5.45
CA LEU A 286 -3.60 1.64 -5.35
C LEU A 286 -3.29 2.82 -6.29
N ASP A 287 -4.24 3.16 -7.16
CA ASP A 287 -4.13 4.26 -8.11
C ASP A 287 -5.26 5.27 -7.94
N ALA A 288 -5.23 6.35 -8.73
CA ALA A 288 -6.25 7.39 -8.71
C ALA A 288 -7.65 6.85 -9.01
N GLN A 289 -7.75 5.93 -9.98
CA GLN A 289 -9.00 5.30 -10.41
C GLN A 289 -9.63 4.48 -9.28
N SER A 290 -8.81 3.76 -8.51
CA SER A 290 -9.27 2.96 -7.35
C SER A 290 -9.94 3.80 -6.25
N LEU A 291 -9.61 5.09 -6.17
CA LEU A 291 -10.21 6.04 -5.21
C LEU A 291 -11.26 6.97 -5.84
N ASN A 292 -11.63 6.75 -7.10
CA ASN A 292 -12.50 7.64 -7.88
C ASN A 292 -11.98 9.10 -7.94
N LEU A 293 -10.65 9.28 -8.04
CA LEU A 293 -9.99 10.59 -8.14
C LEU A 293 -9.42 10.81 -9.55
N SER A 294 -9.23 12.08 -9.91
CA SER A 294 -8.43 12.43 -11.09
C SER A 294 -6.95 12.13 -10.82
N GLN A 295 -6.18 11.83 -11.87
CA GLN A 295 -4.74 11.60 -11.74
C GLN A 295 -4.02 12.83 -11.15
N GLU A 296 -4.47 14.03 -11.52
CA GLU A 296 -3.92 15.29 -11.01
C GLU A 296 -4.15 15.49 -9.52
N ASP A 297 -5.33 15.12 -8.99
CA ASP A 297 -5.61 15.21 -7.55
C ASP A 297 -4.78 14.17 -6.79
N PHE A 298 -4.66 12.97 -7.32
CA PHE A 298 -3.84 11.90 -6.73
C PHE A 298 -2.37 12.31 -6.63
N ASP A 299 -1.79 12.86 -7.70
CA ASP A 299 -0.40 13.30 -7.72
C ASP A 299 -0.17 14.51 -6.79
N ARG A 300 -1.16 15.41 -6.67
CA ARG A 300 -1.14 16.52 -5.70
C ARG A 300 -1.16 16.04 -4.25
N TYR A 301 -1.95 15.01 -3.92
CA TYR A 301 -1.95 14.43 -2.58
C TYR A 301 -0.66 13.64 -2.29
N MET A 302 -0.15 12.89 -3.27
CA MET A 302 1.10 12.12 -3.13
C MET A 302 2.34 13.01 -3.01
N SER A 303 2.35 14.18 -3.66
CA SER A 303 3.42 15.18 -3.53
C SER A 303 3.34 16.00 -2.24
N GLY A 304 2.26 15.85 -1.46
CA GLY A 304 2.04 16.58 -0.21
C GLY A 304 1.71 18.06 -0.40
N GLN A 305 1.42 18.50 -1.63
CA GLN A 305 1.05 19.88 -1.95
C GLN A 305 -0.36 20.23 -1.44
N THR A 306 -1.24 19.24 -1.32
CA THR A 306 -2.60 19.40 -0.80
C THR A 306 -2.93 18.29 0.19
N SER A 307 -3.80 18.58 1.15
CA SER A 307 -4.37 17.57 2.06
C SER A 307 -5.87 17.45 1.78
N PRO A 308 -6.43 16.22 1.69
CA PRO A 308 -7.87 16.01 1.49
C PRO A 308 -8.72 16.60 2.62
N LYS A 309 -8.13 16.88 3.79
CA LYS A 309 -8.78 17.59 4.90
C LYS A 309 -8.87 19.11 4.66
N LYS A 310 -9.28 19.54 3.47
CA LYS A 310 -9.83 20.89 3.28
C LYS A 310 -11.30 20.83 3.68
N GLN A 311 -11.55 20.59 4.97
CA GLN A 311 -12.86 20.85 5.54
C GLN A 311 -12.97 22.37 5.65
N GLU A 312 -13.95 22.94 4.93
CA GLU A 312 -14.26 24.37 4.99
C GLU A 312 -14.35 24.83 6.45
N SER A 313 -13.91 26.05 6.70
CA SER A 313 -13.79 26.71 8.00
C SER A 313 -15.08 26.84 8.82
N GLU A 314 -16.19 26.22 8.39
CA GLU A 314 -17.53 26.42 8.96
C GLU A 314 -18.10 25.21 9.74
N SER A 315 -17.43 24.06 9.78
CA SER A 315 -17.93 22.88 10.53
C SER A 315 -16.88 22.28 11.46
N TRP A 316 -16.46 23.06 12.47
CA TRP A 316 -15.69 22.51 13.58
C TRP A 316 -16.67 22.05 14.65
N SER A 317 -16.72 20.75 14.92
CA SER A 317 -17.45 20.21 16.07
C SER A 317 -16.94 20.86 17.37
N PRO A 318 -17.81 21.12 18.37
CA PRO A 318 -17.43 21.75 19.63
C PRO A 318 -16.28 21.03 20.36
N ASP A 319 -16.12 19.72 20.14
CA ASP A 319 -15.18 18.84 20.85
C ASP A 319 -13.78 18.71 20.22
N THR A 320 -13.46 19.47 19.17
CA THR A 320 -12.11 19.40 18.58
C THR A 320 -11.06 20.04 19.52
N CYS A 321 -10.07 19.26 19.95
CA CYS A 321 -8.98 19.69 20.84
C CYS A 321 -8.30 20.99 20.34
N LEU A 322 -8.15 21.97 21.24
CA LEU A 322 -7.56 23.29 20.96
C LEU A 322 -6.19 23.21 20.27
N GLY A 323 -5.37 22.20 20.62
CA GLY A 323 -4.06 21.98 19.99
C GLY A 323 -4.18 21.64 18.51
N VAL A 324 -5.20 20.87 18.11
CA VAL A 324 -5.47 20.54 16.71
C VAL A 324 -5.96 21.79 15.96
N LYS A 325 -6.81 22.61 16.60
CA LYS A 325 -7.23 23.90 16.02
C LYS A 325 -6.03 24.81 15.74
N GLN A 326 -5.11 24.91 16.69
CA GLN A 326 -3.91 25.72 16.54
C GLN A 326 -2.96 25.18 15.48
N MET A 327 -2.81 23.86 15.37
CA MET A 327 -1.97 23.23 14.36
C MET A 327 -2.44 23.55 12.93
N TYR A 328 -3.73 23.45 12.64
CA TYR A 328 -4.26 23.80 11.31
C TYR A 328 -4.11 25.29 10.99
N LYS A 329 -4.32 26.18 11.97
CA LYS A 329 -4.02 27.61 11.81
C LYS A 329 -2.55 27.87 11.50
N ASN A 330 -1.64 27.19 12.20
CA ASN A 330 -0.21 27.31 11.95
C ASN A 330 0.17 26.77 10.56
N LEU A 331 -0.49 25.70 10.10
CA LEU A 331 -0.25 25.11 8.78
C LEU A 331 -0.70 26.05 7.66
N ASP A 332 -1.86 26.68 7.81
CA ASP A 332 -2.35 27.71 6.88
C ASP A 332 -1.40 28.91 6.84
N LEU A 333 -0.97 29.38 8.02
CA LEU A 333 0.02 30.46 8.13
C LEU A 333 1.35 30.08 7.44
N LEU A 334 1.84 28.86 7.63
CA LEU A 334 3.08 28.38 6.99
C LEU A 334 2.94 28.31 5.47
N SER A 335 1.79 27.88 4.96
CA SER A 335 1.50 27.90 3.52
C SER A 335 1.54 29.31 2.95
N GLN A 336 0.88 30.26 3.61
CA GLN A 336 0.87 31.67 3.20
C GLN A 336 2.28 32.29 3.27
N LEU A 337 3.05 31.96 4.30
CA LEU A 337 4.44 32.40 4.44
C LEU A 337 5.33 31.83 3.32
N ASN A 338 5.16 30.56 2.95
CA ASN A 338 5.92 29.95 1.87
C ASN A 338 5.62 30.63 0.52
N GLU A 339 4.34 30.84 0.21
CA GLU A 339 3.93 31.54 -1.02
C GLU A 339 4.44 32.99 -1.06
N ARG A 340 4.43 33.69 0.10
CA ARG A 340 5.01 35.02 0.21
C ARG A 340 6.53 35.01 0.00
N GLN A 341 7.22 34.01 0.55
CA GLN A 341 8.67 33.85 0.37
C GLN A 341 9.03 33.61 -1.09
N GLU A 342 8.31 32.74 -1.80
CA GLU A 342 8.50 32.51 -3.23
C GLU A 342 8.27 33.77 -4.06
N ARG A 343 7.23 34.55 -3.75
CA ARG A 343 6.98 35.85 -4.39
C ARG A 343 8.15 36.82 -4.16
N ILE A 344 8.58 37.00 -2.91
CA ILE A 344 9.69 37.91 -2.58
C ILE A 344 10.98 37.49 -3.30
N VAL A 345 11.29 36.19 -3.31
CA VAL A 345 12.50 35.67 -3.98
C VAL A 345 12.42 35.87 -5.50
N SER A 346 11.26 35.67 -6.12
CA SER A 346 11.09 35.90 -7.56
C SER A 346 11.20 37.38 -7.93
N GLU A 347 10.62 38.28 -7.13
CA GLU A 347 10.78 39.73 -7.32
C GLU A 347 12.22 40.20 -7.07
N ALA A 348 12.91 39.65 -6.08
CA ALA A 348 14.32 39.98 -5.82
C ALA A 348 15.23 39.58 -6.99
N LYS A 349 15.02 38.38 -7.56
CA LYS A 349 15.74 37.93 -8.77
C LYS A 349 15.44 38.80 -9.98
N LYS A 350 14.19 39.26 -10.12
CA LYS A 350 13.82 40.19 -11.18
C LYS A 350 14.55 41.54 -11.00
N LEU A 351 14.54 42.10 -9.79
CA LEU A 351 15.25 43.34 -9.50
C LEU A 351 16.76 43.22 -9.71
N GLU A 352 17.36 42.09 -9.33
CA GLU A 352 18.77 41.79 -9.60
C GLU A 352 19.07 41.85 -11.09
N LYS A 353 18.22 41.22 -11.92
CA LYS A 353 18.35 41.28 -13.39
C LYS A 353 18.19 42.71 -13.91
N ASP A 354 17.18 43.43 -13.47
CA ASP A 354 16.91 44.80 -13.90
C ASP A 354 18.08 45.75 -13.53
N LEU A 355 18.73 45.54 -12.38
CA LEU A 355 19.92 46.29 -11.94
C LEU A 355 21.14 46.03 -12.83
N ILE A 356 21.37 44.77 -13.20
CA ILE A 356 22.45 44.39 -14.11
C ILE A 356 22.21 45.02 -15.49
N ASP A 357 21.00 44.84 -16.04
CA ASP A 357 20.63 45.37 -17.36
C ASP A 357 20.73 46.92 -17.39
N TRP A 358 20.35 47.60 -16.30
CA TRP A 358 20.52 49.05 -16.16
C TRP A 358 22.00 49.48 -16.10
N THR A 359 22.81 48.77 -15.31
CA THR A 359 24.24 49.08 -15.15
C THR A 359 24.99 48.89 -16.47
N ASP A 360 24.71 47.80 -17.18
CA ASP A 360 25.29 47.52 -18.50
C ASP A 360 24.82 48.55 -19.53
N GLY A 361 23.54 48.93 -19.48
CA GLY A 361 22.97 49.97 -20.33
C GLY A 361 23.66 51.32 -20.16
N ILE A 362 23.80 51.81 -18.92
CA ILE A 362 24.51 53.05 -18.61
C ILE A 362 25.97 52.97 -19.04
N THR A 363 26.65 51.85 -18.75
CA THR A 363 28.05 51.67 -19.12
C THR A 363 28.25 51.77 -20.63
N LYS A 364 27.33 51.18 -21.40
CA LYS A 364 27.35 51.22 -22.86
C LYS A 364 27.03 52.62 -23.40
N GLU A 365 26.02 53.31 -22.88
CA GLU A 365 25.71 54.69 -23.29
C GLU A 365 26.87 55.64 -23.00
N VAL A 366 27.51 55.52 -21.84
CA VAL A 366 28.69 56.30 -21.49
C VAL A 366 29.85 55.99 -22.44
N GLN A 367 30.09 54.71 -22.74
CA GLN A 367 31.12 54.30 -23.68
C GLN A 367 30.88 54.87 -25.08
N ASP A 368 29.64 54.78 -25.58
CA ASP A 368 29.23 55.33 -26.88
C ASP A 368 29.43 56.85 -26.94
N ILE A 369 29.14 57.58 -25.85
CA ILE A 369 29.36 59.03 -25.77
C ILE A 369 30.86 59.36 -25.76
N VAL A 370 31.67 58.62 -25.01
CA VAL A 370 33.13 58.81 -24.95
C VAL A 370 33.78 58.54 -26.30
N GLU A 371 33.33 57.50 -27.03
CA GLU A 371 33.81 57.20 -28.38
C GLU A 371 33.37 58.26 -29.41
N LYS A 372 32.15 58.78 -29.26
CA LYS A 372 31.60 59.82 -30.15
C LYS A 372 32.20 61.21 -29.91
N TYR A 373 32.61 61.49 -28.68
CA TYR A 373 33.24 62.74 -28.27
C TYR A 373 34.56 62.47 -27.53
N PRO A 374 35.62 62.06 -28.24
CA PRO A 374 36.90 61.78 -27.62
C PRO A 374 37.45 63.04 -26.95
N LEU A 375 37.62 62.96 -25.62
CA LEU A 375 38.21 64.03 -24.83
C LEU A 375 39.72 64.07 -25.10
N GLU A 376 40.15 64.93 -26.03
CA GLU A 376 41.56 65.31 -26.16
C GLU A 376 41.97 66.16 -24.95
N ILE A 377 42.36 65.49 -23.86
CA ILE A 377 43.09 66.16 -22.78
C ILE A 377 44.50 66.40 -23.30
N LYS A 378 44.72 67.56 -23.93
CA LYS A 378 46.08 68.02 -24.21
C LYS A 378 46.80 68.10 -22.86
N PRO A 379 47.93 67.39 -22.66
CA PRO A 379 48.78 67.67 -21.51
C PRO A 379 49.16 69.16 -21.59
N LYS A 380 49.21 69.86 -20.46
CA LYS A 380 49.72 71.24 -20.41
C LYS A 380 51.14 71.26 -21.00
N SER A 381 51.24 71.55 -22.30
CA SER A 381 52.51 71.78 -22.98
C SER A 381 52.86 73.26 -22.81
N GLN A 382 53.33 73.60 -21.61
CA GLN A 382 54.11 74.79 -21.24
C GLN A 382 54.24 74.68 -19.70
N ALA A 383 55.39 74.50 -19.05
CA ALA A 383 56.68 75.11 -19.35
C ALA A 383 56.53 76.58 -19.82
N LEU A 384 55.50 77.27 -19.32
CA LEU A 384 55.62 78.70 -19.07
C LEU A 384 56.59 78.78 -17.90
N ALA A 385 57.77 79.27 -18.23
CA ALA A 385 58.88 79.48 -17.34
C ALA A 385 58.41 79.86 -15.93
N ALA A 386 58.89 79.10 -14.95
CA ALA A 386 59.01 79.59 -13.60
C ALA A 386 60.01 80.76 -13.63
N ILE A 387 59.52 81.96 -13.98
CA ILE A 387 60.30 83.20 -13.94
C ILE A 387 60.48 83.65 -12.47
N ASP A 388 59.75 83.04 -11.53
CA ASP A 388 59.78 83.38 -10.10
C ASP A 388 60.53 82.36 -9.21
N SER A 389 61.28 81.41 -9.77
CA SER A 389 62.08 80.48 -8.94
C SER A 389 63.48 80.98 -8.58
N GLU A 390 63.85 82.20 -8.98
CA GLU A 390 65.02 82.90 -8.46
C GLU A 390 64.65 84.31 -8.01
N ASN A 391 63.87 84.43 -6.94
CA ASN A 391 63.87 85.66 -6.15
C ASN A 391 63.75 85.33 -4.64
N VAL A 392 64.79 84.70 -4.12
CA VAL A 392 65.08 84.69 -2.68
C VAL A 392 65.61 86.09 -2.35
N GLU A 393 64.71 87.05 -2.15
CA GLU A 393 64.91 88.30 -1.38
C GLU A 393 63.78 89.30 -1.72
N ASN A 394 62.66 89.26 -0.99
CA ASN A 394 61.98 90.49 -0.55
C ASN A 394 60.83 90.20 0.44
N ASP A 395 61.15 90.28 1.74
CA ASP A 395 60.22 90.34 2.86
C ASP A 395 59.46 91.68 2.91
N LYS A 396 58.53 91.95 1.99
CA LYS A 396 57.55 93.04 2.14
C LYS A 396 56.20 92.74 1.49
N LEU A 397 55.43 91.84 2.10
CA LEU A 397 53.99 91.75 1.80
C LEU A 397 53.21 92.71 2.71
N PRO A 398 52.36 93.61 2.17
CA PRO A 398 51.36 94.32 2.98
C PRO A 398 50.26 93.34 3.48
N PRO A 399 49.64 93.60 4.64
CA PRO A 399 48.69 92.67 5.22
C PRO A 399 47.40 92.55 4.38
N PRO A 400 46.74 91.38 4.41
CA PRO A 400 45.56 91.12 3.59
C PRO A 400 44.38 92.02 3.96
N LEU A 401 43.72 92.57 2.93
CA LEU A 401 42.52 93.41 3.09
C LEU A 401 41.36 92.58 3.64
N GLN A 402 40.75 93.06 4.74
CA GLN A 402 39.50 92.52 5.26
C GLN A 402 38.30 93.06 4.45
N PRO A 403 37.28 92.23 4.19
CA PRO A 403 36.12 92.63 3.40
C PRO A 403 35.28 93.68 4.13
N GLN A 404 35.03 94.81 3.48
CA GLN A 404 33.99 95.75 3.87
C GLN A 404 32.64 95.18 3.44
N VAL A 405 31.76 94.95 4.40
CA VAL A 405 30.33 94.79 4.15
C VAL A 405 29.74 96.19 4.18
N TYR A 406 29.19 96.68 3.07
CA TYR A 406 28.24 97.77 3.17
C TYR A 406 27.06 97.62 2.22
N ALA A 407 25.91 97.79 2.85
CA ALA A 407 24.57 97.71 2.33
C ALA A 407 24.21 98.96 1.51
N GLY A 408 23.40 98.73 0.49
CA GLY A 408 22.76 99.73 -0.36
C GLY A 408 21.90 99.03 -1.38
#